data_AF-A0A972XS73-F1
#
_entry.id   AF-A0A972XS73-F1
#
_cell.length_a   1.000
_cell.length_b   1.000
_cell.length_c   1.000
_cell.angle_alpha   90.00
_cell.angle_beta   90.00
_cell.angle_gamma   90.00
#
_symmetry.space_group_name_H-M   'P 1'
#
loop_
_entity.id
_entity.type
_entity.pdbx_description
1 polymer ?
#
loop_
_entity_poly.entity_id
_entity_poly.type
_entity_poly.pdbx_seq_one_letter_code
_entity_poly.pdbx_strand_id
1 'polypeptide(L)' 'MNDASTSAATDTLVLYGETFQSRLLLGTARYPSPSVMEAALRRAKPAMVTASLRRQGVVTAD' A
#
# COMPACT_ATOMS: atom_id res chain seq x y z
N MET A 1 -28.12 9.27 29.80
CA MET A 1 -28.13 8.12 28.87
C MET A 1 -27.64 8.64 27.53
N ASN A 2 -26.33 8.55 27.28
CA ASN A 2 -25.78 8.84 25.96
C ASN A 2 -25.73 7.52 25.20
N ASP A 3 -26.70 7.33 24.31
CA ASP A 3 -26.66 6.25 23.33
C ASP A 3 -25.67 6.64 22.23
N ALA A 4 -24.38 6.39 22.49
CA ALA A 4 -23.34 6.46 21.48
C ALA A 4 -23.42 5.21 20.61
N SER A 5 -24.52 5.08 19.87
CA SER A 5 -24.64 4.20 18.72
C SER A 5 -23.73 4.74 17.62
N THR A 6 -22.42 4.54 17.77
CA THR A 6 -21.46 4.78 16.69
C THR A 6 -21.72 3.72 15.63
N SER A 7 -22.65 4.01 14.72
CA SER A 7 -22.64 3.40 13.39
C SER A 7 -21.23 3.63 12.89
N ALA A 8 -20.40 2.59 12.88
CA ALA A 8 -19.03 2.66 12.41
C ALA A 8 -19.11 2.91 10.91
N ALA A 9 -19.34 4.17 10.53
CA ALA A 9 -19.24 4.62 9.17
C ALA A 9 -17.90 4.12 8.67
N THR A 10 -17.91 3.37 7.57
CA THR A 10 -16.68 2.83 6.98
C THR A 10 -15.74 3.99 6.74
N ASP A 11 -14.70 4.09 7.56
CA ASP A 11 -13.74 5.19 7.53
C ASP A 11 -12.77 4.97 6.37
N THR A 12 -13.26 5.15 5.16
CA THR A 12 -12.51 4.92 3.92
C THR A 12 -11.43 5.99 3.74
N LEU A 13 -10.33 5.63 3.07
CA LEU A 13 -9.28 6.57 2.67
C LEU A 13 -9.58 7.09 1.26
N VAL A 14 -9.61 8.41 1.05
CA VAL A 14 -9.73 9.00 -0.29
C VAL A 14 -8.41 9.65 -0.69
N LEU A 15 -7.81 9.19 -1.79
CA LEU A 15 -6.56 9.74 -2.35
C LEU A 15 -6.73 9.95 -3.85
N TYR A 16 -6.41 11.15 -4.35
CA TYR A 16 -6.50 11.50 -5.78
C TYR A 16 -7.90 11.29 -6.39
N GLY A 17 -8.96 11.38 -5.58
CA GLY A 17 -10.34 11.11 -6.00
C GLY A 17 -10.76 9.64 -5.91
N GLU A 18 -9.82 8.73 -5.61
CA GLU A 18 -10.07 7.29 -5.49
C GLU A 18 -10.34 6.90 -4.03
N THR A 19 -11.27 5.98 -3.82
CA THR A 19 -11.65 5.48 -2.48
C THR A 19 -11.02 4.12 -2.19
N PHE A 20 -10.33 4.01 -1.06
CA PHE A 20 -9.65 2.81 -0.59
C PHE A 20 -10.24 2.35 0.75
N GLN A 21 -10.44 1.04 0.88
CA GLN A 21 -10.94 0.42 2.12
C GLN A 21 -9.86 0.32 3.19
N SER A 22 -8.61 0.12 2.76
CA SER A 22 -7.46 0.07 3.65
C SER A 22 -6.88 1.47 3.85
N ARG A 23 -6.24 1.70 5.01
CA ARG A 23 -5.48 2.92 5.31
C ARG A 23 -3.96 2.69 5.29
N LEU A 24 -3.54 1.47 4.93
CA LEU A 24 -2.14 1.09 4.89
C LEU A 24 -1.54 1.37 3.51
N LEU A 25 -0.51 2.20 3.46
CA LEU A 25 0.37 2.34 2.30
C LEU A 25 1.67 1.59 2.59
N LEU A 26 2.12 0.75 1.68
CA LEU A 26 3.27 -0.13 1.90
C LEU A 26 4.36 0.11 0.86
N GLY A 27 5.62 0.24 1.31
CA GLY A 27 6.76 0.31 0.41
C GLY A 27 7.29 -1.08 0.03
N THR A 28 8.02 -1.16 -1.09
CA THR A 28 8.61 -2.41 -1.60
C THR A 28 10.06 -2.63 -1.19
N ALA A 29 10.68 -1.67 -0.50
CA ALA A 29 12.08 -1.77 -0.08
C ALA A 29 12.27 -2.78 1.07
N ARG A 30 13.46 -3.38 1.14
CA ARG A 30 13.96 -4.19 2.27
C ARG A 30 13.25 -5.52 2.53
N TYR A 31 12.42 -6.01 1.61
CA TYR A 31 11.98 -7.40 1.68
C TYR A 31 13.15 -8.35 1.39
N PRO A 32 13.34 -9.43 2.19
CA PRO A 32 14.42 -10.40 1.96
C PRO A 32 14.35 -11.10 0.59
N SER A 33 13.15 -11.22 0.02
CA SER A 33 12.91 -11.77 -1.31
C SER A 33 11.57 -11.28 -1.89
N PRO A 34 11.34 -11.41 -3.21
CA PRO A 34 10.04 -11.14 -3.82
C PRO A 34 8.90 -12.00 -3.25
N SER A 35 9.17 -13.26 -2.89
CA SER A 35 8.15 -14.14 -2.30
C SER A 35 7.70 -13.70 -0.91
N VAL A 36 8.62 -13.17 -0.09
CA VAL A 36 8.27 -12.59 1.22
C VAL A 36 7.44 -11.33 1.05
N MET A 37 7.78 -10.48 0.07
CA MET A 37 6.98 -9.30 -0.27
C MET A 37 5.56 -9.68 -0.70
N GLU A 38 5.41 -10.66 -1.59
CA GLU A 38 4.09 -11.14 -2.04
C GLU A 38 3.26 -11.68 -0.86
N ALA A 39 3.87 -12.47 0.03
CA ALA A 39 3.20 -12.97 1.23
C ALA A 39 2.75 -11.81 2.16
N ALA A 40 3.59 -10.80 2.34
CA ALA A 40 3.26 -9.62 3.13
C ALA A 40 2.09 -8.83 2.51
N LEU A 41 2.10 -8.63 1.19
CA LEU A 41 1.02 -7.93 0.47
C LEU A 41 -0.32 -8.66 0.58
N ARG A 42 -0.33 -9.98 0.37
CA ARG A 42 -1.53 -10.81 0.52
C ARG A 42 -2.15 -10.72 1.91
N ARG A 43 -1.30 -10.70 2.94
CA ARG A 43 -1.74 -10.64 4.34
C ARG A 43 -2.18 -9.23 4.74
N ALA A 44 -1.44 -8.21 4.34
CA ALA A 44 -1.62 -6.84 4.82
C ALA A 44 -2.73 -6.08 4.09
N LYS A 45 -3.08 -6.47 2.84
CA LYS A 45 -4.09 -5.82 2.00
C LYS A 45 -3.96 -4.28 2.04
N PRO A 46 -2.79 -3.74 1.67
CA PRO A 46 -2.60 -2.29 1.66
C PRO A 46 -3.52 -1.64 0.63
N ALA A 47 -3.82 -0.36 0.83
CA ALA A 47 -4.49 0.46 -0.16
C ALA A 47 -3.63 0.67 -1.41
N MET A 48 -2.33 0.86 -1.21
CA MET A 48 -1.38 1.14 -2.28
C MET A 48 -0.01 0.58 -1.94
N VAL A 49 0.73 0.19 -2.98
CA VAL A 49 2.14 -0.20 -2.89
C VAL A 49 2.98 0.87 -3.57
N THR A 50 4.04 1.34 -2.92
CA THR A 50 4.95 2.34 -3.47
C THR A 50 6.22 1.70 -4.00
N ALA A 51 6.69 2.20 -5.14
CA ALA A 51 7.94 1.80 -5.77
C ALA A 51 8.81 3.04 -6.01
N SER A 52 10.11 2.89 -5.86
CA SER A 52 11.08 3.94 -6.18
C SER A 52 11.55 3.77 -7.61
N LEU A 53 11.38 4.82 -8.43
CA LEU A 53 12.00 4.88 -9.75
C LEU A 53 13.42 5.42 -9.60
N ARG A 54 14.38 4.75 -10.23
CA ARG A 54 15.77 5.20 -10.33
C ARG A 54 16.14 5.29 -11.79
N ARG A 55 16.87 6.35 -12.17
CA ARG A 55 17.40 6.47 -13.53
C ARG A 55 18.26 5.25 -13.85
N GLN A 56 17.94 4.54 -14.92
CA GLN A 56 18.85 3.56 -15.49
C GLN A 56 19.80 4.32 -16.43
N GLY A 57 21.10 4.13 -16.27
CA GLY A 57 22.08 4.61 -17.25
C GLY A 57 21.92 3.84 -18.56
N VAL A 58 22.50 4.36 -19.65
CA VAL A 58 22.62 3.61 -20.90
C VAL A 58 23.42 2.35 -20.61
N VAL A 59 22.83 1.18 -20.82
CA VAL A 59 23.58 -0.08 -20.87
C VAL A 59 24.27 -0.10 -22.21
N THR A 60 25.50 0.39 -22.28
CA THR A 60 26.37 0.11 -23.42
C THR A 60 26.76 -1.36 -23.32
N ALA A 61 26.17 -2.18 -24.19
CA ALA A 61 26.71 -3.48 -24.50
C ALA A 61 27.96 -3.26 -25.35
N ASP A 62 29.09 -3.81 -24.92
CA ASP A 62 30.27 -3.97 -25.78
C ASP A 62 29.96 -4.87 -26.99
#